data_AF-A0A941PJ70-F1
#
_entry.id   AF-A0A941PJ70-F1
#
_cell.length_a   1.000
_cell.length_b   1.000
_cell.length_c   1.000
_cell.angle_alpha   90.00
_cell.angle_beta   90.00
_cell.angle_gamma   90.00
#
_symmetry.space_group_name_H-M   'P 1'
#
loop_
_entity.id
_entity.type
_entity.pdbx_description
1 polymer ?
#
loop_
_entity_poly.entity_id
_entity_poly.type
_entity_poly.pdbx_seq_one_letter_code
_entity_poly.pdbx_strand_id
1 'polypeptide(L)'
;LSFVTETAAYDISALAQYANEIGSPAEEGILAEFLELDRPPFVRGKEKALLGVRKAQVKLAAYYLMTGQERRARAIAEDMHDEPRERLLKIQHQLSAVESKEFWEIIDRGRNFEYMPPAQRACLKTFFEWLNVEAEAK
;
A
#
# COMPACT_ATOMS: atom_id res chain seq x y z
N LEU A 1 19.57 -2.04 0.07
CA LEU A 1 18.57 -2.94 -0.56
C LEU A 1 17.13 -2.44 -0.35
N SER A 2 16.81 -1.78 0.76
CA SER A 2 15.46 -1.26 1.07
C SER A 2 14.77 -0.52 -0.07
N PHE A 3 15.45 0.40 -0.73
CA PHE A 3 14.91 1.13 -1.89
C PHE A 3 14.49 0.21 -3.06
N VAL A 4 15.27 -0.85 -3.34
CA VAL A 4 14.96 -1.82 -4.39
C VAL A 4 13.72 -2.61 -4.02
N THR A 5 13.60 -3.06 -2.77
CA THR A 5 12.43 -3.79 -2.29
C THR A 5 11.18 -2.91 -2.27
N GLU A 6 11.29 -1.64 -1.88
CA GLU A 6 10.16 -0.69 -1.95
C GLU A 6 9.72 -0.43 -3.39
N THR A 7 10.68 -0.29 -4.33
CA THR A 7 10.34 -0.13 -5.75
C THR A 7 9.65 -1.38 -6.29
N ALA A 8 10.18 -2.57 -5.98
CA ALA A 8 9.56 -3.83 -6.37
C ALA A 8 8.15 -3.99 -5.78
N ALA A 9 7.91 -3.53 -4.55
CA ALA A 9 6.59 -3.54 -3.94
C ALA A 9 5.56 -2.71 -4.70
N TYR A 10 5.92 -1.52 -5.20
CA TYR A 10 5.02 -0.74 -6.05
C TYR A 10 4.75 -1.42 -7.39
N ASP A 11 5.75 -2.09 -7.97
CA ASP A 11 5.58 -2.82 -9.23
C ASP A 11 4.69 -4.06 -9.03
N ILE A 12 4.88 -4.83 -7.95
CA ILE A 12 4.03 -5.97 -7.58
C ILE A 12 2.60 -5.52 -7.27
N SER A 13 2.44 -4.41 -6.54
CA SER A 13 1.13 -3.80 -6.29
C SER A 13 0.41 -3.43 -7.60
N ALA A 14 1.13 -2.83 -8.56
CA ALA A 14 0.58 -2.51 -9.87
C ALA A 14 0.22 -3.76 -10.68
N LEU A 15 1.02 -4.83 -10.57
CA LEU A 15 0.72 -6.13 -11.20
C LEU A 15 -0.52 -6.80 -10.60
N ALA A 16 -0.67 -6.76 -9.27
CA ALA A 16 -1.85 -7.28 -8.58
C ALA A 16 -3.10 -6.50 -9.02
N GLN A 17 -3.04 -5.17 -9.04
CA GLN A 17 -4.10 -4.32 -9.55
C GLN A 17 -4.43 -4.65 -11.01
N TYR A 18 -3.44 -4.74 -11.89
CA TYR A 18 -3.70 -5.03 -13.31
C TYR A 18 -4.31 -6.42 -13.52
N ALA A 19 -3.76 -7.44 -12.85
CA ALA A 19 -4.31 -8.79 -12.88
C ALA A 19 -5.77 -8.82 -12.39
N ASN A 20 -6.09 -8.00 -11.38
CA ASN A 20 -7.44 -7.83 -10.90
C ASN A 20 -8.37 -7.20 -11.95
N GLU A 21 -7.94 -6.09 -12.58
CA GLU A 21 -8.72 -5.35 -13.58
C GLU A 21 -9.13 -6.24 -14.77
N ILE A 22 -8.27 -7.18 -15.16
CA ILE A 22 -8.55 -8.13 -16.24
C ILE A 22 -9.20 -9.44 -15.76
N GLY A 23 -9.50 -9.58 -14.47
CA GLY A 23 -10.11 -10.80 -13.90
C GLY A 23 -9.20 -12.03 -13.93
N SER A 24 -7.88 -11.84 -13.93
CA SER A 24 -6.91 -12.94 -13.96
C SER A 24 -6.83 -13.66 -12.62
N PRO A 25 -6.88 -15.01 -12.61
CA PRO A 25 -6.71 -15.79 -11.37
C PRO A 25 -5.31 -15.67 -10.77
N ALA A 26 -4.32 -15.20 -11.54
CA ALA A 26 -2.96 -14.97 -11.03
C ALA A 26 -2.90 -13.91 -9.92
N GLU A 27 -3.89 -13.01 -9.87
CA GLU A 27 -3.98 -11.95 -8.87
C GLU A 27 -3.91 -12.48 -7.44
N GLU A 28 -4.54 -13.61 -7.15
CA GLU A 28 -4.53 -14.18 -5.79
C GLU A 28 -3.13 -14.62 -5.36
N GLY A 29 -2.38 -15.22 -6.29
CA GLY A 29 -0.99 -15.59 -6.05
C GLY A 29 -0.07 -14.37 -5.91
N ILE A 30 -0.25 -13.35 -6.75
CA ILE A 30 0.53 -12.11 -6.66
C ILE A 30 0.27 -11.41 -5.31
N LEU A 31 -0.98 -11.32 -4.88
CA LEU A 31 -1.34 -10.73 -3.59
C LEU A 31 -0.73 -11.52 -2.43
N ALA A 32 -0.77 -12.85 -2.46
CA ALA A 32 -0.17 -13.69 -1.43
C ALA A 32 1.34 -13.43 -1.29
N GLU A 33 2.09 -13.47 -2.40
CA GLU A 33 3.53 -13.16 -2.41
C GLU A 33 3.81 -11.73 -1.94
N PHE A 34 2.93 -10.79 -2.28
CA PHE A 34 3.08 -9.39 -1.89
C PHE A 34 2.94 -9.16 -0.37
N LEU A 35 2.10 -9.94 0.31
CA LEU A 35 1.93 -9.88 1.76
C LEU A 35 3.14 -10.50 2.52
N GLU A 36 3.88 -11.40 1.89
CA GLU A 36 5.08 -12.01 2.51
C GLU A 36 6.35 -11.17 2.31
N LEU A 37 6.33 -10.17 1.43
CA LEU A 37 7.52 -9.46 0.94
C LEU A 37 8.33 -8.74 2.04
N ASP A 38 7.69 -8.27 3.11
CA ASP A 38 8.33 -7.55 4.21
C ASP A 38 8.56 -8.42 5.46
N ARG A 39 8.30 -9.73 5.39
CA ARG A 39 8.52 -10.67 6.51
C ARG A 39 9.98 -11.18 6.57
N PRO A 40 10.49 -11.56 7.76
CA PRO A 40 11.82 -12.18 7.89
C PRO A 40 11.88 -13.53 7.14
N PRO A 41 13.00 -13.91 6.48
CA PRO A 41 14.38 -13.45 6.64
C PRO A 41 14.82 -12.32 5.69
N PHE A 42 13.90 -11.79 4.87
CA PHE A 42 14.21 -10.77 3.85
C PHE A 42 14.64 -9.41 4.46
N VAL A 43 14.39 -9.21 5.75
CA VAL A 43 14.77 -8.00 6.51
C VAL A 43 15.75 -8.38 7.64
N ARG A 44 17.04 -8.08 7.47
CA ARG A 44 18.05 -8.20 8.54
C ARG A 44 18.09 -6.90 9.35
N GLY A 45 17.61 -6.94 10.58
CA GLY A 45 17.64 -5.83 11.54
C GLY A 45 16.26 -5.28 11.84
N LYS A 46 16.02 -4.86 13.10
CA LYS A 46 14.82 -4.14 13.54
C LYS A 46 14.68 -2.73 12.92
N GLU A 47 15.43 -2.45 11.86
CA GLU A 47 15.32 -1.18 11.15
C GLU A 47 14.02 -1.20 10.37
N LYS A 48 13.06 -0.38 10.80
CA LYS A 48 11.97 0.16 9.98
C LYS A 48 11.53 -0.84 8.91
N ALA A 49 10.61 -1.76 9.25
CA ALA A 49 9.89 -2.52 8.22
C ALA A 49 9.59 -1.60 7.03
N LEU A 50 9.88 -2.07 5.81
CA LEU A 50 10.02 -1.21 4.64
C LEU A 50 8.76 -0.34 4.47
N LEU A 51 8.85 0.93 4.87
CA LEU A 51 7.67 1.80 4.98
C LEU A 51 7.03 1.99 3.59
N GLY A 52 7.86 1.97 2.53
CA GLY A 52 7.38 1.96 1.15
C GLY A 52 6.56 0.71 0.81
N VAL A 53 6.89 -0.47 1.34
CA VAL A 53 6.11 -1.70 1.11
C VAL A 53 4.74 -1.58 1.75
N ARG A 54 4.65 -1.15 3.02
CA ARG A 54 3.37 -0.91 3.68
C ARG A 54 2.54 0.16 2.96
N LYS A 55 3.17 1.23 2.47
CA LYS A 55 2.50 2.24 1.64
C LYS A 55 1.92 1.64 0.34
N ALA A 56 2.66 0.79 -0.35
CA ALA A 56 2.20 0.11 -1.55
C ALA A 56 1.03 -0.85 -1.25
N GLN A 57 1.09 -1.60 -0.14
CA GLN A 57 -0.01 -2.45 0.32
C GLN A 57 -1.27 -1.64 0.65
N VAL A 58 -1.17 -0.56 1.42
CA VAL A 58 -2.30 0.34 1.72
C VAL A 58 -2.91 0.93 0.46
N LYS A 59 -2.07 1.33 -0.50
CA LYS A 59 -2.54 1.83 -1.81
C LYS A 59 -3.35 0.77 -2.55
N LEU A 60 -2.88 -0.47 -2.59
CA LEU A 60 -3.61 -1.58 -3.20
C LEU A 60 -4.93 -1.88 -2.47
N ALA A 61 -4.93 -1.85 -1.14
CA ALA A 61 -6.15 -2.01 -0.35
C ALA A 61 -7.19 -0.92 -0.66
N ALA A 62 -6.76 0.34 -0.77
CA ALA A 62 -7.63 1.45 -1.16
C ALA A 62 -8.23 1.25 -2.57
N TYR A 63 -7.47 0.68 -3.51
CA TYR A 63 -7.98 0.31 -4.83
C TYR A 63 -9.06 -0.79 -4.73
N TYR A 64 -8.82 -1.84 -3.94
CA TYR A 64 -9.80 -2.91 -3.74
C TYR A 64 -11.08 -2.39 -3.11
N LEU A 65 -11.00 -1.48 -2.14
CA LEU A 65 -12.18 -0.82 -1.57
C LEU A 65 -12.96 -0.03 -2.61
N MET A 66 -12.26 0.80 -3.39
CA MET A 66 -12.87 1.61 -4.44
C MET A 66 -13.63 0.75 -5.48
N THR A 67 -13.14 -0.46 -5.73
CA THR A 67 -13.72 -1.40 -6.71
C THR A 67 -14.66 -2.43 -6.08
N GLY A 68 -15.01 -2.31 -4.80
CA GLY A 68 -15.97 -3.19 -4.11
C GLY A 68 -15.43 -4.55 -3.68
N GLN A 69 -14.11 -4.72 -3.67
CA GLN A 69 -13.43 -5.98 -3.38
C GLN A 69 -12.96 -6.06 -1.92
N GLU A 70 -13.90 -5.85 -1.01
CA GLU A 70 -13.64 -5.76 0.43
C GLU A 70 -12.82 -6.94 0.97
N ARG A 71 -13.10 -8.18 0.53
CA ARG A 71 -12.33 -9.36 0.98
C ARG A 71 -10.82 -9.21 0.78
N ARG A 72 -10.39 -8.64 -0.36
CA ARG A 72 -8.97 -8.45 -0.67
C ARG A 72 -8.36 -7.33 0.17
N ALA A 73 -9.11 -6.24 0.35
CA ALA A 73 -8.69 -5.15 1.24
C ALA A 73 -8.57 -5.62 2.71
N ARG A 74 -9.48 -6.49 3.17
CA ARG A 74 -9.45 -7.09 4.51
C ARG A 74 -8.21 -7.97 4.72
N ALA A 75 -7.81 -8.76 3.72
CA ALA A 75 -6.59 -9.56 3.82
C ALA A 75 -5.35 -8.67 4.08
N ILE A 76 -5.27 -7.50 3.44
CA ILE A 76 -4.19 -6.54 3.69
C ILE A 76 -4.32 -5.90 5.09
N ALA A 77 -5.54 -5.56 5.52
CA ALA A 77 -5.76 -5.00 6.87
C ALA A 77 -5.40 -6.01 7.98
N GLU A 78 -5.76 -7.28 7.81
CA GLU A 78 -5.43 -8.37 8.73
C GLU A 78 -3.92 -8.57 8.84
N ASP A 79 -3.20 -8.56 7.71
CA ASP A 79 -1.73 -8.65 7.71
C ASP A 79 -1.06 -7.45 8.41
N MET A 80 -1.71 -6.28 8.39
CA MET A 80 -1.22 -5.06 9.04
C MET A 80 -1.72 -4.86 10.48
N HIS A 81 -2.50 -5.78 11.04
CA HIS A 81 -3.14 -5.60 12.34
C HIS A 81 -2.14 -5.34 13.49
N ASP A 82 -0.98 -6.00 13.46
CA ASP A 82 0.02 -5.92 14.52
C ASP A 82 1.03 -4.76 14.33
N GLU A 83 0.83 -3.93 13.30
CA GLU A 83 1.68 -2.76 13.06
C GLU A 83 1.48 -1.70 14.16
N PRO A 84 2.56 -1.08 14.70
CA PRO A 84 2.44 -0.05 15.71
C PRO A 84 1.58 1.13 15.24
N ARG A 85 0.68 1.62 16.10
CA ARG A 85 -0.25 2.74 15.79
C ARG A 85 0.45 3.98 15.22
N GLU A 86 1.59 4.37 15.79
CA GLU A 86 2.38 5.52 15.31
C GLU A 86 2.83 5.34 13.84
N ARG A 87 3.16 4.11 13.46
CA ARG A 87 3.58 3.77 12.11
C ARG A 87 2.40 3.80 11.14
N LEU A 88 1.24 3.31 11.54
CA LEU A 88 0.02 3.40 10.74
C LEU A 88 -0.41 4.86 10.51
N LEU A 89 -0.38 5.70 11.56
CA LEU A 89 -0.64 7.14 11.44
C LEU A 89 0.33 7.82 10.47
N LYS A 90 1.61 7.47 10.55
CA LYS A 90 2.62 7.99 9.63
C LYS A 90 2.33 7.61 8.19
N ILE A 91 1.91 6.37 7.92
CA ILE A 91 1.53 5.90 6.57
C ILE A 91 0.30 6.67 6.08
N GLN A 92 -0.74 6.77 6.92
CA GLN A 92 -1.97 7.49 6.60
C GLN A 92 -1.68 8.95 6.22
N HIS A 93 -0.92 9.67 7.04
CA HIS A 93 -0.57 11.06 6.80
C HIS A 93 0.24 11.22 5.52
N GLN A 94 1.27 10.39 5.32
CA GLN A 94 2.11 10.45 4.12
C GLN A 94 1.29 10.23 2.85
N LEU A 95 0.47 9.18 2.79
CA LEU A 95 -0.34 8.87 1.61
C LEU A 95 -1.46 9.89 1.36
N SER A 96 -2.06 10.45 2.42
CA SER A 96 -3.13 11.44 2.29
C SER A 96 -2.63 12.78 1.76
N ALA A 97 -1.36 13.13 2.06
CA ALA A 97 -0.74 14.37 1.60
C ALA A 97 -0.30 14.33 0.11
N VAL A 98 -0.32 13.17 -0.55
CA VAL A 98 0.07 13.06 -1.96
C VAL A 98 -1.07 13.48 -2.88
N GLU A 99 -1.00 14.73 -3.33
CA GLU A 99 -2.02 15.34 -4.21
C GLU A 99 -1.60 15.43 -5.68
N SER A 100 -0.29 15.50 -5.96
CA SER A 100 0.24 15.61 -7.32
C SER A 100 0.66 14.26 -7.89
N LYS A 101 0.25 14.02 -9.14
CA LYS A 101 0.70 12.90 -9.98
C LYS A 101 2.14 13.11 -10.48
N GLU A 102 2.54 14.37 -10.63
CA GLU A 102 3.82 14.78 -11.20
C GLU A 102 4.89 14.86 -10.10
N PHE A 103 6.00 14.18 -10.33
CA PHE A 103 7.21 14.27 -9.54
C PHE A 103 8.25 15.01 -10.40
N TRP A 104 8.73 16.17 -9.93
CA TRP A 104 9.62 17.06 -10.70
C TRP A 104 11.11 16.68 -10.63
N GLU A 105 11.46 15.51 -10.11
CA GLU A 105 12.81 14.95 -10.27
C GLU A 105 12.83 14.00 -11.47
N ILE A 106 13.86 14.12 -12.31
CA ILE A 106 14.10 13.28 -13.47
C ILE A 106 14.45 11.87 -12.97
N ILE A 107 13.42 11.05 -12.77
CA ILE A 107 13.52 9.59 -12.64
C ILE A 107 12.91 8.97 -13.90
N ASP A 108 13.57 7.94 -14.46
CA ASP A 108 13.21 7.27 -15.72
C ASP A 108 11.74 6.80 -15.82
N ARG A 109 11.01 6.77 -14.71
CA ARG A 109 9.63 6.27 -14.61
C ARG A 109 8.55 7.37 -14.53
N GLY A 110 8.91 8.65 -14.41
CA GLY A 110 8.05 9.82 -14.66
C GLY A 110 6.73 9.94 -13.85
N ARG A 111 6.57 9.24 -12.72
CA ARG A 111 5.33 9.29 -11.90
C ARG A 111 5.62 9.15 -10.41
N ASN A 112 4.81 9.82 -9.58
CA ASN A 112 4.82 9.62 -8.15
C ASN A 112 4.16 8.26 -7.79
N PHE A 113 4.92 7.32 -7.25
CA PHE A 113 4.43 5.98 -6.88
C PHE A 113 3.32 6.01 -5.83
N GLU A 114 3.30 7.03 -4.97
CA GLU A 114 2.33 7.17 -3.88
C GLU A 114 1.04 7.86 -4.33
N TYR A 115 1.03 8.48 -5.53
CA TYR A 115 -0.16 9.14 -6.03
C TYR A 115 -1.30 8.15 -6.27
N MET A 116 -2.49 8.51 -5.75
CA MET A 116 -3.75 7.82 -5.95
C MET A 116 -4.76 8.78 -6.60
N PRO A 117 -5.59 8.32 -7.56
CA PRO A 117 -6.77 9.06 -7.98
C PRO A 117 -7.64 9.44 -6.78
N PRO A 118 -8.35 10.59 -6.80
CA PRO A 118 -9.12 11.07 -5.65
C PRO A 118 -10.13 10.04 -5.09
N ALA A 119 -10.80 9.27 -5.95
CA ALA A 119 -11.74 8.22 -5.54
C ALA A 119 -11.05 7.10 -4.74
N GLN A 120 -9.87 6.66 -5.17
CA GLN A 120 -9.07 5.67 -4.44
C GLN A 120 -8.57 6.25 -3.12
N ARG A 121 -8.06 7.50 -3.13
CA ARG A 121 -7.55 8.16 -1.92
C ARG A 121 -8.63 8.35 -0.85
N ALA A 122 -9.88 8.61 -1.25
CA ALA A 122 -11.00 8.72 -0.32
C ALA A 122 -11.23 7.43 0.49
N CYS A 123 -10.88 6.26 -0.07
CA CYS A 123 -11.00 4.97 0.62
C CYS A 123 -9.97 4.75 1.73
N LEU A 124 -8.91 5.57 1.82
CA LEU A 124 -7.92 5.46 2.89
C LEU A 124 -8.57 5.60 4.28
N LYS A 125 -9.55 6.51 4.42
CA LYS A 125 -10.25 6.71 5.69
C LYS A 125 -10.87 5.41 6.18
N THR A 126 -11.67 4.77 5.33
CA THR A 126 -12.32 3.48 5.64
C THR A 126 -11.33 2.37 5.92
N PHE A 127 -10.25 2.29 5.16
CA PHE A 127 -9.20 1.30 5.41
C PHE A 127 -8.56 1.47 6.79
N PHE A 128 -8.21 2.71 7.17
CA PHE A 128 -7.58 2.99 8.46
C PHE A 128 -8.54 2.90 9.65
N GLU A 129 -9.84 3.11 9.46
CA GLU A 129 -10.87 2.81 10.45
C GLU A 129 -10.86 1.32 10.85
N TRP A 130 -10.62 0.41 9.91
CA TRP A 130 -10.50 -1.03 10.20
C TRP A 130 -9.28 -1.39 11.04
N LEU A 131 -8.24 -0.55 11.00
CA LEU A 131 -7.03 -0.70 11.80
C LEU A 131 -7.11 0.07 13.14
N ASN A 132 -8.29 0.60 13.49
CA ASN A 132 -8.51 1.44 14.67
C ASN A 132 -7.61 2.69 14.69
N VAL A 133 -7.31 3.24 13.50
CA VAL A 133 -6.54 4.47 13.32
C VAL A 133 -7.51 5.61 13.05
N GLU A 134 -7.97 6.24 14.12
CA GLU A 134 -8.73 7.48 14.04
C GLU A 134 -7.80 8.64 13.70
N ALA A 135 -8.17 9.44 12.69
CA ALA A 135 -7.52 10.71 12.42
C ALA A 135 -7.80 11.63 13.61
N GLU A 136 -6.75 12.18 14.23
CA GLU A 136 -6.92 13.20 15.27
C GLU A 136 -7.71 14.37 14.68
N ALA A 137 -8.91 14.61 15.22
CA ALA A 137 -9.70 15.79 14.92
C ALA A 137 -8.89 17.01 15.33
N LYS A 138 -8.48 17.81 14.35
CA LYS A 138 -7.75 19.07 14.55
C LYS A 138 -8.73 20.20 14.82
#